data_AF-A0A8X7SZF1-F1
#
_entry.id   AF-A0A8X7SZF1-F1
#
_cell.length_a   1.000
_cell.length_b   1.000
_cell.length_c   1.000
_cell.angle_alpha   90.00
_cell.angle_beta   90.00
_cell.angle_gamma   90.00
#
_symmetry.space_group_name_H-M   'P 1'
#
loop_
_entity.id
_entity.type
_entity.pdbx_description
1 polymer ?
#
loop_
_entity_poly.entity_id
_entity_poly.type
_entity_poly.pdbx_seq_one_letter_code
_entity_poly.pdbx_strand_id
1 'polypeptide(L)'
;MASCSASGVRASAAACASTTTRAATVAAARPFSSTSAPSQVQSQATASTSAAAAAAGSSNSADPTVQQQQRRQKRALLDFVGQLGSTQTRHTAFRPHKTRLEPLTAKELTLSHLLASTAQVGHTLSSFARANQANVYGVRHKLAIIDVEKATLPALRRAAAVVRSICERDGVILILGTRPGQQAAVLSAAKRLGENGYHVTTDRWLPGSITNAPKLLSGSVNHALASSPSLHEPTSSSSSSSDGNSPHAPPNSIKLAAQTLQPDLLIVLNPVENLHAIREATQCNIPTMAIIDTDVDPRTVTYPIPANDDSLRAVELIVGVLSKAGEQGLKDRQRKLDEQDKLLRKAARGRAVPLAANSSSSARAAAGPRNEFTEARDAETQDFTESTAPVESRRNPKQR
;
A
#
# COMPACT_ATOMS: atom_id res chain seq x y z
N MET A 1 43.48 -0.55 -59.06
CA MET A 1 44.95 -0.66 -58.90
C MET A 1 45.23 -0.59 -57.40
N ALA A 2 45.10 -1.67 -56.64
CA ALA A 2 45.95 -2.87 -56.55
C ALA A 2 47.18 -2.66 -55.63
N SER A 3 47.14 -3.35 -54.46
CA SER A 3 48.24 -4.08 -53.76
C SER A 3 48.08 -3.92 -52.22
N CYS A 4 47.53 -4.85 -51.44
CA CYS A 4 48.00 -6.19 -51.01
C CYS A 4 49.37 -6.23 -50.29
N SER A 5 49.37 -6.56 -48.99
CA SER A 5 50.07 -7.70 -48.34
C SER A 5 49.92 -7.60 -46.81
N ALA A 6 49.22 -8.54 -46.14
CA ALA A 6 49.76 -9.70 -45.40
C ALA A 6 50.53 -9.29 -44.10
N SER A 7 50.49 -9.95 -42.95
CA SER A 7 49.82 -11.12 -42.36
C SER A 7 50.36 -11.19 -40.92
N GLY A 8 49.61 -11.64 -39.91
CA GLY A 8 50.19 -11.79 -38.57
C GLY A 8 49.24 -12.29 -37.49
N VAL A 9 48.79 -13.54 -37.61
CA VAL A 9 48.12 -14.31 -36.55
C VAL A 9 49.10 -14.60 -35.42
N ARG A 10 48.71 -14.34 -34.16
CA ARG A 10 49.21 -15.10 -33.00
C ARG A 10 48.09 -15.42 -32.03
N ALA A 11 47.62 -16.65 -32.12
CA ALA A 11 47.02 -17.38 -31.02
C ALA A 11 48.13 -17.75 -30.01
N SER A 12 47.82 -17.65 -28.71
CA SER A 12 48.54 -18.37 -27.67
C SER A 12 47.52 -19.01 -26.76
N ALA A 13 47.23 -20.28 -27.07
CA ALA A 13 46.79 -21.26 -26.10
C ALA A 13 48.07 -21.94 -25.59
N ALA A 14 48.25 -21.99 -24.28
CA ALA A 14 49.15 -22.92 -23.62
C ALA A 14 48.46 -23.46 -22.37
N ALA A 15 48.41 -24.77 -22.34
CA ALA A 15 47.63 -25.61 -21.46
C ALA A 15 48.41 -26.01 -20.20
N CYS A 16 47.64 -26.45 -19.20
CA CYS A 16 47.91 -27.55 -18.28
C CYS A 16 49.25 -27.61 -17.52
N ALA A 17 49.17 -27.53 -16.19
CA ALA A 17 49.54 -28.67 -15.34
C ALA A 17 48.93 -28.57 -13.93
N SER A 18 48.22 -29.64 -13.60
CA SER A 18 47.79 -30.10 -12.28
C SER A 18 48.92 -30.26 -11.27
N THR A 19 48.68 -29.97 -9.99
CA THR A 19 49.12 -30.84 -8.89
C THR A 19 48.21 -30.66 -7.67
N THR A 20 47.79 -31.82 -7.16
CA THR A 20 46.85 -32.07 -6.06
C THR A 20 47.61 -32.29 -4.74
N THR A 21 46.86 -32.18 -3.63
CA THR A 21 47.13 -32.57 -2.22
C THR A 21 47.96 -31.64 -1.34
N ARG A 22 47.33 -31.07 -0.29
CA ARG A 22 47.20 -31.74 1.03
C ARG A 22 46.20 -31.03 1.94
N ALA A 23 45.38 -31.82 2.62
CA ALA A 23 44.42 -31.39 3.63
C ALA A 23 45.11 -31.05 4.97
N ALA A 24 44.64 -30.00 5.65
CA ALA A 24 44.93 -29.73 7.05
C ALA A 24 43.65 -29.24 7.75
N THR A 25 43.29 -29.97 8.79
CA THR A 25 42.15 -29.77 9.70
C THR A 25 42.36 -28.54 10.57
N VAL A 26 41.36 -27.65 10.66
CA VAL A 26 41.36 -26.53 11.62
C VAL A 26 40.23 -26.74 12.62
N ALA A 27 40.64 -26.80 13.88
CA ALA A 27 39.86 -27.10 15.07
C ALA A 27 38.91 -25.96 15.47
N ALA A 28 37.75 -26.35 16.00
CA ALA A 28 36.71 -25.48 16.51
C ALA A 28 37.16 -24.67 17.74
N ALA A 29 36.97 -23.36 17.68
CA ALA A 29 37.20 -22.43 18.78
C ALA A 29 36.05 -22.47 19.79
N ARG A 30 36.41 -22.57 21.08
CA ARG A 30 35.51 -22.46 22.25
C ARG A 30 35.29 -20.98 22.60
N PRO A 31 34.09 -20.56 23.03
CA PRO A 31 33.91 -19.26 23.64
C PRO A 31 34.28 -19.27 25.14
N PHE A 32 35.09 -18.29 25.51
CA PHE A 32 35.49 -17.90 26.86
C PHE A 32 34.29 -17.39 27.68
N SER A 33 34.18 -17.84 28.93
CA SER A 33 33.32 -17.26 29.97
C SER A 33 34.09 -16.22 30.77
N SER A 34 33.44 -15.11 31.12
CA SER A 34 33.97 -14.12 32.06
C SER A 34 32.89 -13.73 33.08
N THR A 35 33.25 -13.89 34.37
CA THR A 35 33.03 -13.00 35.54
C THR A 35 31.64 -12.35 35.71
N SER A 36 30.94 -12.32 36.85
CA SER A 36 31.12 -12.75 38.24
C SER A 36 29.82 -12.37 38.98
N ALA A 37 29.29 -13.22 39.87
CA ALA A 37 28.35 -12.81 40.91
C ALA A 37 28.96 -13.16 42.28
N PRO A 38 28.68 -12.38 43.34
CA PRO A 38 29.39 -12.49 44.61
C PRO A 38 28.91 -13.67 45.46
N SER A 39 29.89 -14.17 46.21
CA SER A 39 29.81 -15.07 47.35
C SER A 39 29.01 -14.51 48.52
N GLN A 40 28.24 -15.36 49.20
CA GLN A 40 28.34 -15.68 50.64
C GLN A 40 27.40 -16.86 50.95
N VAL A 41 27.92 -18.07 51.25
CA VAL A 41 28.37 -18.58 52.57
C VAL A 41 27.24 -19.33 53.31
N GLN A 42 27.41 -20.67 53.34
CA GLN A 42 27.12 -21.61 54.45
C GLN A 42 25.66 -21.75 54.94
N SER A 43 25.13 -22.91 55.36
CA SER A 43 25.71 -24.22 55.66
C SER A 43 24.59 -25.20 56.07
N GLN A 44 24.85 -26.48 55.81
CA GLN A 44 24.60 -27.64 56.67
C GLN A 44 23.25 -28.39 56.66
N ALA A 45 23.45 -29.72 56.66
CA ALA A 45 22.61 -30.81 57.17
C ALA A 45 21.38 -31.20 56.32
N THR A 46 21.08 -32.46 56.03
CA THR A 46 21.66 -33.76 56.39
C THR A 46 21.07 -34.79 55.42
N ALA A 47 21.81 -35.85 55.15
CA ALA A 47 21.40 -37.00 54.37
C ALA A 47 20.19 -37.72 54.98
N SER A 48 19.23 -38.12 54.14
CA SER A 48 18.63 -39.47 54.12
C SER A 48 17.37 -39.48 53.25
N THR A 49 17.49 -39.98 52.02
CA THR A 49 16.54 -40.92 51.36
C THR A 49 16.88 -41.04 49.88
N SER A 50 17.91 -41.84 49.63
CA SER A 50 18.18 -42.50 48.35
C SER A 50 17.13 -43.57 48.04
N ALA A 51 15.84 -43.20 48.00
CA ALA A 51 14.72 -44.11 47.78
C ALA A 51 13.65 -43.58 46.81
N ALA A 52 13.96 -42.51 46.05
CA ALA A 52 13.08 -42.01 44.98
C ALA A 52 13.75 -42.03 43.59
N ALA A 53 14.95 -42.62 43.48
CA ALA A 53 15.69 -42.74 42.22
C ALA A 53 15.35 -44.02 41.42
N ALA A 54 14.41 -44.84 41.89
CA ALA A 54 14.04 -46.12 41.30
C ALA A 54 12.64 -46.13 40.62
N ALA A 55 12.12 -44.95 40.24
CA ALA A 55 10.83 -44.82 39.53
C ALA A 55 10.89 -43.92 38.28
N ALA A 56 12.08 -43.60 37.77
CA ALA A 56 12.27 -42.78 36.56
C ALA A 56 12.61 -43.62 35.32
N GLY A 57 12.24 -44.90 35.32
CA GLY A 57 12.44 -45.83 34.23
C GLY A 57 11.14 -46.48 33.79
N SER A 58 10.21 -45.72 33.20
CA SER A 58 9.17 -46.28 32.32
C SER A 58 8.48 -45.21 31.45
N SER A 59 8.24 -45.59 30.18
CA SER A 59 7.39 -44.95 29.17
C SER A 59 7.94 -43.73 28.38
N ASN A 60 8.93 -44.00 27.52
CA ASN A 60 9.19 -43.22 26.30
C ASN A 60 8.10 -43.45 25.22
N SER A 61 6.82 -43.39 25.62
CA SER A 61 5.66 -43.37 24.73
C SER A 61 4.58 -42.52 25.39
N ALA A 62 4.88 -41.24 25.57
CA ALA A 62 3.88 -40.30 26.06
C ALA A 62 2.76 -40.23 25.02
N ASP A 63 1.60 -40.77 25.36
CA ASP A 63 0.42 -40.77 24.50
C ASP A 63 0.19 -39.37 23.92
N PRO A 64 0.07 -39.22 22.58
CA PRO A 64 -0.04 -37.92 21.93
C PRO A 64 -1.25 -37.13 22.45
N THR A 65 -2.28 -37.82 22.94
CA THR A 65 -3.49 -37.27 23.56
C THR A 65 -3.19 -36.55 24.87
N VAL A 66 -2.40 -37.16 25.76
CA VAL A 66 -2.01 -36.59 27.05
C VAL A 66 -1.10 -35.38 26.85
N GLN A 67 -0.13 -35.47 25.92
CA GLN A 67 0.71 -34.31 25.59
C GLN A 67 -0.11 -33.15 25.00
N GLN A 68 -1.11 -33.45 24.16
CA GLN A 68 -2.00 -32.43 23.60
C GLN A 68 -2.84 -31.77 24.70
N GLN A 69 -3.36 -32.54 25.65
CA GLN A 69 -4.10 -32.01 26.80
C GLN A 69 -3.22 -31.13 27.69
N GLN A 70 -1.99 -31.55 28.01
CA GLN A 70 -1.03 -30.75 28.77
C GLN A 70 -0.66 -29.45 28.04
N ARG A 71 -0.47 -29.49 26.72
CA ARG A 71 -0.24 -28.27 25.91
C ARG A 71 -1.44 -27.32 25.95
N ARG A 72 -2.66 -27.84 25.87
CA ARG A 72 -3.91 -27.05 25.99
C ARG A 72 -4.03 -26.42 27.36
N GLN A 73 -3.83 -27.19 28.43
CA GLN A 73 -3.86 -26.70 29.81
C GLN A 73 -2.80 -25.62 30.05
N LYS A 74 -1.55 -25.86 29.59
CA LYS A 74 -0.47 -24.88 29.67
C LYS A 74 -0.81 -23.59 28.90
N ARG A 75 -1.39 -23.70 27.70
CA ARG A 75 -1.81 -22.54 26.91
C ARG A 75 -2.92 -21.75 27.59
N ALA A 76 -3.95 -22.42 28.11
CA ALA A 76 -5.04 -21.79 28.85
C ALA A 76 -4.52 -21.05 30.11
N LEU A 77 -3.60 -21.67 30.85
CA LEU A 77 -2.94 -21.04 32.00
C LEU A 77 -2.16 -19.81 31.57
N LEU A 78 -1.35 -19.90 30.52
CA LEU A 78 -0.58 -18.77 29.99
C LEU A 78 -1.46 -17.63 29.48
N ASP A 79 -2.61 -17.94 28.87
CA ASP A 79 -3.56 -16.92 28.38
C ASP A 79 -4.22 -16.18 29.56
N PHE A 80 -4.49 -16.87 30.67
CA PHE A 80 -5.02 -16.27 31.90
C PHE A 80 -3.95 -15.45 32.65
N VAL A 81 -2.81 -16.08 32.96
CA VAL A 81 -1.73 -15.45 33.75
C VAL A 81 -1.00 -14.38 32.96
N GLY A 82 -0.92 -14.49 31.64
CA GLY A 82 -0.23 -13.50 30.79
C GLY A 82 -0.89 -12.12 30.75
N GLN A 83 -2.16 -12.01 31.18
CA GLN A 83 -2.84 -10.73 31.36
C GLN A 83 -2.53 -10.08 32.73
N LEU A 84 -2.05 -10.89 33.68
CA LEU A 84 -1.67 -10.47 35.03
C LEU A 84 -0.18 -10.08 35.03
N GLY A 85 0.19 -9.05 35.80
CA GLY A 85 1.56 -8.55 35.90
C GLY A 85 1.68 -7.09 35.48
N SER A 86 2.46 -6.80 34.44
CA SER A 86 2.73 -5.41 34.01
C SER A 86 1.72 -4.89 32.96
N THR A 87 1.46 -3.59 33.01
CA THR A 87 0.66 -2.86 32.00
C THR A 87 1.40 -2.66 30.66
N GLN A 88 2.71 -2.97 30.62
CA GLN A 88 3.50 -3.07 29.39
C GLN A 88 3.15 -4.37 28.66
N THR A 89 1.91 -4.42 28.18
CA THR A 89 1.37 -5.61 27.54
C THR A 89 1.74 -5.62 26.06
N ARG A 90 1.52 -6.78 25.45
CA ARG A 90 1.57 -7.05 24.01
C ARG A 90 0.85 -6.01 23.14
N HIS A 91 -0.14 -5.31 23.69
CA HIS A 91 -0.95 -4.31 22.99
C HIS A 91 -0.28 -2.93 22.92
N THR A 92 0.56 -2.60 23.90
CA THR A 92 1.22 -1.29 24.08
C THR A 92 2.57 -1.22 23.36
N ALA A 93 3.30 -2.34 23.28
CA ALA A 93 4.59 -2.41 22.59
C ALA A 93 4.45 -2.51 21.06
N PHE A 94 5.44 -1.96 20.33
CA PHE A 94 5.50 -2.10 18.88
C PHE A 94 5.70 -3.56 18.46
N ARG A 95 4.95 -3.98 17.43
CA ARG A 95 4.99 -5.33 16.87
C ARG A 95 5.01 -5.24 15.34
N PRO A 96 5.97 -5.89 14.65
CA PRO A 96 6.05 -5.83 13.20
C PRO A 96 4.76 -6.30 12.49
N HIS A 97 4.21 -7.45 12.91
CA HIS A 97 2.99 -8.00 12.29
C HIS A 97 1.72 -7.19 12.57
N LYS A 98 1.70 -6.35 13.61
CA LYS A 98 0.49 -5.57 13.97
C LYS A 98 0.15 -4.56 12.88
N THR A 99 1.15 -3.84 12.36
CA THR A 99 0.98 -2.90 11.23
C THR A 99 0.35 -3.59 10.02
N ARG A 100 0.75 -4.84 9.76
CA ARG A 100 0.24 -5.63 8.65
C ARG A 100 -1.16 -6.16 8.90
N LEU A 101 -1.54 -6.57 10.12
CA LEU A 101 -2.84 -7.19 10.42
C LEU A 101 -3.93 -6.17 10.73
N GLU A 102 -3.58 -5.17 11.53
CA GLU A 102 -4.46 -4.12 12.03
C GLU A 102 -3.85 -2.75 11.65
N PRO A 103 -3.98 -2.34 10.39
CA PRO A 103 -3.48 -1.05 9.95
C PRO A 103 -4.34 0.09 10.51
N LEU A 104 -3.70 1.25 10.67
CA LEU A 104 -4.33 2.49 11.14
C LEU A 104 -5.24 3.10 10.07
N THR A 105 -6.25 3.84 10.51
CA THR A 105 -7.06 4.66 9.61
C THR A 105 -6.34 5.98 9.28
N ALA A 106 -6.60 6.57 8.10
CA ALA A 106 -6.02 7.87 7.71
C ALA A 106 -6.30 9.02 8.70
N LYS A 107 -7.39 8.95 9.47
CA LYS A 107 -7.73 9.90 10.54
C LYS A 107 -6.89 9.70 11.81
N GLU A 108 -6.60 8.45 12.15
CA GLU A 108 -5.82 8.06 13.34
C GLU A 108 -4.31 8.22 13.11
N LEU A 109 -3.90 8.34 11.85
CA LEU A 109 -2.52 8.59 11.47
C LEU A 109 -2.04 9.94 12.04
N THR A 110 -0.97 9.87 12.84
CA THR A 110 -0.28 11.02 13.43
C THR A 110 1.19 11.08 12.97
N LEU A 111 1.83 12.23 13.16
CA LEU A 111 3.26 12.43 12.87
C LEU A 111 4.13 11.42 13.61
N SER A 112 3.80 11.12 14.87
CA SER A 112 4.53 10.17 15.70
C SER A 112 4.57 8.77 15.08
N HIS A 113 3.50 8.35 14.40
CA HIS A 113 3.45 7.05 13.73
C HIS A 113 4.42 7.00 12.53
N LEU A 114 4.45 8.05 11.72
CA LEU A 114 5.35 8.17 10.56
C LEU A 114 6.81 8.27 11.00
N LEU A 115 7.09 9.05 12.05
CA LEU A 115 8.42 9.15 12.65
C LEU A 115 8.90 7.82 13.23
N ALA A 116 8.00 7.11 13.94
CA ALA A 116 8.29 5.80 14.49
C ALA A 116 8.53 4.76 13.39
N SER A 117 7.86 4.87 12.24
CA SER A 117 8.08 4.00 11.09
C SER A 117 9.29 4.36 10.24
N THR A 118 10.10 5.35 10.62
CA THR A 118 11.29 5.82 9.88
C THR A 118 10.98 6.37 8.48
N ALA A 119 9.76 6.87 8.26
CA ALA A 119 9.34 7.39 6.95
C ALA A 119 10.09 8.68 6.54
N GLN A 120 10.65 9.40 7.51
CA GLN A 120 11.41 10.64 7.33
C GLN A 120 12.83 10.45 6.77
N VAL A 121 13.36 9.23 6.80
CA VAL A 121 14.75 8.97 6.42
C VAL A 121 14.82 8.78 4.92
N GLY A 122 15.40 9.73 4.20
CA GLY A 122 15.68 9.57 2.77
C GLY A 122 17.11 9.10 2.50
N HIS A 123 17.47 9.11 1.23
CA HIS A 123 18.77 8.72 0.70
C HIS A 123 19.88 9.77 0.95
N THR A 124 21.10 9.42 0.53
CA THR A 124 22.27 10.28 0.60
C THR A 124 22.19 11.44 -0.39
N LEU A 125 22.76 12.60 -0.05
CA LEU A 125 22.80 13.78 -0.91
C LEU A 125 23.40 13.58 -2.32
N SER A 126 24.23 12.54 -2.51
CA SER A 126 24.79 12.21 -3.83
C SER A 126 23.74 11.70 -4.82
N SER A 127 22.74 10.98 -4.32
CA SER A 127 21.66 10.40 -5.11
C SER A 127 20.41 11.27 -5.13
N PHE A 128 20.48 12.45 -4.51
CA PHE A 128 19.34 13.33 -4.31
C PHE A 128 18.85 13.95 -5.65
N ALA A 129 17.57 13.75 -5.95
CA ALA A 129 16.92 14.39 -7.09
C ALA A 129 16.50 15.82 -6.73
N ARG A 130 17.05 16.81 -7.45
CA ARG A 130 16.73 18.23 -7.24
C ARG A 130 15.23 18.54 -7.37
N ALA A 131 14.51 17.80 -8.20
CA ALA A 131 13.06 17.96 -8.36
C ALA A 131 12.29 17.68 -7.05
N ASN A 132 12.85 16.86 -6.14
CA ASN A 132 12.24 16.49 -4.87
C ASN A 132 12.60 17.45 -3.71
N GLN A 133 13.27 18.58 -3.99
CA GLN A 133 13.72 19.54 -2.97
C GLN A 133 12.57 20.13 -2.13
N ALA A 134 11.38 20.28 -2.71
CA ALA A 134 10.23 20.84 -1.99
C ALA A 134 9.72 19.94 -0.84
N ASN A 135 9.99 18.63 -0.89
CA ASN A 135 9.53 17.67 0.11
C ASN A 135 10.57 17.39 1.19
N VAL A 136 11.78 17.96 1.08
CA VAL A 136 12.88 17.75 2.02
C VAL A 136 12.87 18.84 3.08
N TYR A 137 12.91 18.43 4.35
CA TYR A 137 13.00 19.33 5.50
C TYR A 137 14.42 19.87 5.69
N GLY A 138 15.43 19.02 5.54
CA GLY A 138 16.82 19.38 5.73
C GLY A 138 17.76 18.19 5.58
N VAL A 139 19.02 18.39 5.98
CA VAL A 139 20.07 17.35 5.87
C VAL A 139 20.62 17.05 7.25
N ARG A 140 20.76 15.77 7.58
CA ARG A 140 21.43 15.31 8.81
C ARG A 140 22.26 14.09 8.51
N HIS A 141 23.50 14.06 8.99
CA HIS A 141 24.44 12.95 8.73
C HIS A 141 24.57 12.58 7.25
N LYS A 142 24.55 13.59 6.35
CA LYS A 142 24.59 13.44 4.88
C LYS A 142 23.36 12.74 4.25
N LEU A 143 22.33 12.45 5.05
CA LEU A 143 21.04 11.96 4.58
C LEU A 143 20.06 13.12 4.45
N ALA A 144 19.25 13.10 3.40
CA ALA A 144 18.12 14.02 3.26
C ALA A 144 16.97 13.56 4.17
N ILE A 145 16.43 14.47 4.98
CA ILE A 145 15.28 14.22 5.84
C ILE A 145 14.03 14.73 5.13
N ILE A 146 13.06 13.86 4.92
CA ILE A 146 11.76 14.20 4.32
C ILE A 146 10.90 14.95 5.35
N ASP A 147 10.20 16.00 4.92
CA ASP A 147 9.25 16.74 5.75
C ASP A 147 7.97 15.93 5.95
N VAL A 148 7.87 15.25 7.08
CA VAL A 148 6.72 14.40 7.41
C VAL A 148 5.44 15.18 7.65
N GLU A 149 5.56 16.41 8.16
CA GLU A 149 4.41 17.23 8.53
C GLU A 149 3.78 17.90 7.32
N LYS A 150 4.60 18.57 6.51
CA LYS A 150 4.10 19.33 5.36
C LYS A 150 3.98 18.49 4.10
N ALA A 151 4.82 17.48 3.92
CA ALA A 151 4.83 16.67 2.70
C ALA A 151 4.11 15.33 2.91
N THR A 152 4.62 14.46 3.78
CA THR A 152 4.14 13.06 3.89
C THR A 152 2.70 12.94 4.39
N LEU A 153 2.36 13.55 5.53
CA LEU A 153 1.06 13.40 6.17
C LEU A 153 -0.11 13.88 5.29
N PRO A 154 -0.10 15.11 4.71
CA PRO A 154 -1.17 15.56 3.84
C PRO A 154 -1.23 14.78 2.52
N ALA A 155 -0.08 14.39 1.95
CA ALA A 155 -0.05 13.57 0.74
C ALA A 155 -0.68 12.19 0.97
N LEU A 156 -0.34 11.52 2.08
CA LEU A 156 -0.91 10.22 2.44
C LEU A 156 -2.41 10.30 2.73
N ARG A 157 -2.88 11.35 3.42
CA ARG A 157 -4.32 11.58 3.63
C ARG A 157 -5.08 11.83 2.32
N ARG A 158 -4.47 12.58 1.39
CA ARG A 158 -5.02 12.81 0.05
C ARG A 158 -5.10 11.50 -0.74
N ALA A 159 -4.03 10.72 -0.77
CA ALA A 159 -3.98 9.42 -1.42
C ALA A 159 -5.04 8.47 -0.85
N ALA A 160 -5.18 8.40 0.48
CA ALA A 160 -6.21 7.59 1.14
C ALA A 160 -7.63 8.02 0.75
N ALA A 161 -7.90 9.32 0.62
CA ALA A 161 -9.20 9.82 0.17
C ALA A 161 -9.51 9.42 -1.28
N VAL A 162 -8.51 9.50 -2.17
CA VAL A 162 -8.65 9.06 -3.57
C VAL A 162 -8.90 7.55 -3.64
N VAL A 163 -8.12 6.74 -2.93
CA VAL A 163 -8.31 5.28 -2.84
C VAL A 163 -9.73 4.93 -2.38
N ARG A 164 -10.22 5.58 -1.32
CA ARG A 164 -11.60 5.40 -0.83
C ARG A 164 -12.62 5.70 -1.92
N SER A 165 -12.46 6.82 -2.64
CA SER A 165 -13.41 7.23 -3.70
C SER A 165 -13.41 6.30 -4.90
N ILE A 166 -12.28 5.69 -5.24
CA ILE A 166 -12.16 4.73 -6.34
C ILE A 166 -12.86 3.43 -5.95
N CYS A 167 -12.58 2.89 -4.76
CA CYS A 167 -13.28 1.71 -4.24
C CYS A 167 -14.80 1.92 -4.11
N GLU A 168 -15.23 3.12 -3.73
CA GLU A 168 -16.66 3.46 -3.65
C GLU A 168 -17.37 3.37 -5.00
N ARG A 169 -16.64 3.65 -6.09
CA ARG A 169 -17.11 3.60 -7.49
C ARG A 169 -16.88 2.25 -8.18
N ASP A 170 -16.54 1.22 -7.42
CA ASP A 170 -16.17 -0.10 -7.95
C ASP A 170 -14.88 -0.12 -8.79
N GLY A 171 -13.97 0.81 -8.53
CA GLY A 171 -12.71 0.84 -9.27
C GLY A 171 -11.75 -0.26 -8.85
N VAL A 172 -10.94 -0.72 -9.80
CA VAL A 172 -9.91 -1.74 -9.63
C VAL A 172 -8.58 -1.11 -9.20
N ILE A 173 -8.00 -1.60 -8.12
CA ILE A 173 -6.72 -1.12 -7.58
C ILE A 173 -5.65 -2.20 -7.75
N LEU A 174 -4.53 -1.82 -8.37
CA LEU A 174 -3.35 -2.67 -8.52
C LEU A 174 -2.22 -2.19 -7.60
N ILE A 175 -1.79 -3.03 -6.67
CA ILE A 175 -0.66 -2.74 -5.77
C ILE A 175 0.59 -3.46 -6.29
N LEU A 176 1.63 -2.69 -6.59
CA LEU A 176 2.89 -3.16 -7.13
C LEU A 176 4.00 -2.98 -6.09
N GLY A 177 4.59 -4.09 -5.65
CA GLY A 177 5.76 -4.08 -4.77
C GLY A 177 6.67 -5.28 -5.09
N THR A 178 7.84 -5.00 -5.66
CA THR A 178 8.77 -6.04 -6.14
C THR A 178 9.95 -6.29 -5.20
N ARG A 179 10.21 -5.40 -4.22
CA ARG A 179 11.32 -5.58 -3.28
C ARG A 179 11.08 -6.78 -2.35
N PRO A 180 12.15 -7.51 -1.95
CA PRO A 180 12.03 -8.60 -0.99
C PRO A 180 11.49 -8.07 0.35
N GLY A 181 10.57 -8.80 0.96
CA GLY A 181 9.91 -8.42 2.21
C GLY A 181 8.63 -7.59 2.07
N GLN A 182 8.42 -6.89 0.95
CA GLN A 182 7.17 -6.15 0.70
C GLN A 182 6.00 -7.09 0.34
N GLN A 183 6.30 -8.30 -0.13
CA GLN A 183 5.31 -9.28 -0.59
C GLN A 183 4.16 -9.50 0.39
N ALA A 184 4.48 -9.70 1.66
CA ALA A 184 3.47 -10.00 2.66
C ALA A 184 2.61 -8.78 3.02
N ALA A 185 3.16 -7.56 2.91
CA ALA A 185 2.42 -6.32 3.08
C ALA A 185 1.40 -6.14 1.94
N VAL A 186 1.87 -6.28 0.70
CA VAL A 186 1.09 -6.19 -0.53
C VAL A 186 -0.05 -7.22 -0.54
N LEU A 187 0.26 -8.49 -0.24
CA LEU A 187 -0.73 -9.56 -0.16
C LEU A 187 -1.80 -9.28 0.90
N SER A 188 -1.41 -8.78 2.07
CA SER A 188 -2.37 -8.43 3.12
C SER A 188 -3.29 -7.27 2.72
N ALA A 189 -2.75 -6.30 1.97
CA ALA A 189 -3.51 -5.17 1.46
C ALA A 189 -4.49 -5.57 0.36
N ALA A 190 -4.06 -6.38 -0.60
CA ALA A 190 -4.94 -6.91 -1.64
C ALA A 190 -6.09 -7.73 -1.04
N LYS A 191 -5.79 -8.60 -0.06
CA LYS A 191 -6.81 -9.37 0.67
C LYS A 191 -7.85 -8.50 1.39
N ARG A 192 -7.48 -7.30 1.87
CA ARG A 192 -8.44 -6.35 2.47
C ARG A 192 -9.34 -5.68 1.45
N LEU A 193 -8.80 -5.41 0.26
CA LEU A 193 -9.53 -4.83 -0.86
C LEU A 193 -10.45 -5.85 -1.55
N GLY A 194 -10.27 -7.15 -1.29
CA GLY A 194 -11.18 -8.19 -1.78
C GLY A 194 -11.14 -8.30 -3.30
N GLU A 195 -12.31 -8.23 -3.94
CA GLU A 195 -12.49 -8.40 -5.39
C GLU A 195 -11.84 -7.27 -6.20
N ASN A 196 -11.78 -6.06 -5.64
CA ASN A 196 -11.25 -4.87 -6.32
C ASN A 196 -9.72 -4.75 -6.18
N GLY A 197 -9.10 -5.60 -5.36
CA GLY A 197 -7.69 -5.52 -5.00
C GLY A 197 -6.83 -6.55 -5.70
N TYR A 198 -6.01 -6.11 -6.65
CA TYR A 198 -5.00 -6.93 -7.28
C TYR A 198 -3.60 -6.57 -6.78
N HIS A 199 -2.68 -7.51 -6.92
CA HIS A 199 -1.30 -7.29 -6.58
C HIS A 199 -0.33 -7.87 -7.59
N VAL A 200 0.83 -7.22 -7.70
CA VAL A 200 2.02 -7.80 -8.30
C VAL A 200 3.08 -7.93 -7.23
N THR A 201 3.45 -9.19 -6.98
CA THR A 201 4.44 -9.58 -5.96
C THR A 201 5.67 -10.26 -6.56
N THR A 202 5.60 -10.59 -7.86
CA THR A 202 6.73 -11.14 -8.62
C THR A 202 7.93 -10.20 -8.57
N ASP A 203 9.13 -10.77 -8.57
CA ASP A 203 10.41 -10.04 -8.46
C ASP A 203 10.57 -8.93 -9.52
N ARG A 204 9.83 -8.99 -10.63
CA ARG A 204 9.87 -7.98 -11.68
C ARG A 204 8.53 -7.76 -12.36
N TRP A 205 8.20 -6.50 -12.63
CA TRP A 205 7.13 -6.13 -13.55
C TRP A 205 7.45 -6.60 -14.98
N LEU A 206 6.51 -7.32 -15.60
CA LEU A 206 6.64 -7.71 -17.00
C LEU A 206 6.26 -6.52 -17.90
N PRO A 207 7.19 -5.95 -18.68
CA PRO A 207 6.89 -4.80 -19.51
C PRO A 207 5.85 -5.17 -20.58
N GLY A 208 4.90 -4.27 -20.79
CA GLY A 208 3.75 -4.48 -21.66
C GLY A 208 2.56 -5.14 -20.97
N SER A 209 2.59 -5.34 -19.65
CA SER A 209 1.45 -5.92 -18.91
C SER A 209 0.19 -5.06 -19.02
N ILE A 210 0.31 -3.74 -19.23
CA ILE A 210 -0.84 -2.87 -19.47
C ILE A 210 -0.99 -2.60 -20.97
N THR A 211 0.06 -2.12 -21.65
CA THR A 211 -0.03 -1.69 -23.06
C THR A 211 -0.26 -2.84 -24.04
N ASN A 212 0.24 -4.04 -23.72
CA ASN A 212 0.09 -5.27 -24.50
C ASN A 212 -0.64 -6.37 -23.70
N ALA A 213 -1.55 -5.97 -22.80
CA ALA A 213 -2.37 -6.87 -22.00
C ALA A 213 -3.06 -7.99 -22.81
N PRO A 214 -3.63 -7.73 -24.01
CA PRO A 214 -4.33 -8.78 -24.78
C PRO A 214 -3.43 -9.95 -25.20
N LYS A 215 -2.12 -9.74 -25.34
CA LYS A 215 -1.20 -10.84 -25.68
C LYS A 215 -0.63 -11.52 -24.45
N LEU A 216 -0.28 -10.75 -23.41
CA LEU A 216 0.38 -11.28 -22.22
C LEU A 216 -0.58 -11.93 -21.23
N LEU A 217 -1.77 -11.38 -21.08
CA LEU A 217 -2.74 -11.80 -20.06
C LEU A 217 -3.85 -12.70 -20.62
N SER A 218 -3.94 -12.90 -21.94
CA SER A 218 -5.00 -13.69 -22.58
C SER A 218 -5.15 -15.09 -21.99
N GLY A 219 -4.05 -15.81 -21.77
CA GLY A 219 -4.09 -17.16 -21.20
C GLY A 219 -4.64 -17.17 -19.76
N SER A 220 -4.17 -16.25 -18.91
CA SER A 220 -4.62 -16.12 -17.52
C SER A 220 -6.07 -15.67 -17.43
N VAL A 221 -6.50 -14.77 -18.31
CA VAL A 221 -7.87 -14.28 -18.38
C VAL A 221 -8.83 -15.38 -18.83
N ASN A 222 -8.46 -16.19 -19.83
CA ASN A 222 -9.26 -17.34 -20.25
C ASN A 222 -9.41 -18.36 -19.11
N HIS A 223 -8.33 -18.59 -18.35
CA HIS A 223 -8.39 -19.44 -17.17
C HIS A 223 -9.28 -18.84 -16.07
N ALA A 224 -9.17 -17.53 -15.81
CA ALA A 224 -10.00 -16.84 -14.82
C ALA A 224 -11.50 -16.92 -15.19
N LEU A 225 -11.85 -16.66 -16.45
CA LEU A 225 -13.22 -16.79 -16.97
C LEU A 225 -13.74 -18.23 -16.87
N ALA A 226 -12.93 -19.22 -17.21
CA ALA A 226 -13.31 -20.63 -17.07
C ALA A 226 -13.49 -21.05 -15.59
N SER A 227 -12.72 -20.44 -14.68
CA SER A 227 -12.79 -20.73 -13.24
C SER A 227 -13.88 -19.95 -12.50
N SER A 228 -14.49 -18.93 -13.13
CA SER A 228 -15.55 -18.11 -12.53
C SER A 228 -16.91 -18.74 -12.83
N PRO A 229 -17.58 -19.41 -11.89
CA PRO A 229 -18.86 -20.03 -12.13
C PRO A 229 -19.96 -18.97 -11.98
N SER A 230 -20.09 -18.04 -12.92
CA SER A 230 -21.26 -17.16 -12.93
C SER A 230 -22.46 -17.92 -13.50
N LEU A 231 -23.30 -18.43 -12.59
CA LEU A 231 -24.77 -18.35 -12.60
C LEU A 231 -25.40 -18.18 -14.00
N HIS A 232 -25.42 -19.25 -14.79
CA HIS A 232 -26.44 -19.41 -15.81
C HIS A 232 -27.12 -20.76 -15.57
N GLU A 233 -28.36 -20.67 -15.11
CA GLU A 233 -29.33 -21.75 -15.16
C GLU A 233 -29.31 -22.34 -16.57
N PRO A 234 -29.15 -23.67 -16.73
CA PRO A 234 -29.13 -24.28 -18.05
C PRO A 234 -30.57 -24.25 -18.57
N THR A 235 -30.93 -23.22 -19.32
CA THR A 235 -32.12 -23.31 -20.16
C THR A 235 -31.83 -24.37 -21.21
N SER A 236 -32.44 -25.53 -20.99
CA SER A 236 -32.39 -26.72 -21.83
C SER A 236 -32.79 -26.41 -23.26
N SER A 237 -31.82 -26.25 -24.16
CA SER A 237 -31.96 -26.60 -25.59
C SER A 237 -30.68 -26.26 -26.34
N SER A 238 -29.81 -27.25 -26.54
CA SER A 238 -29.30 -27.64 -27.87
C SER A 238 -28.05 -28.51 -27.72
N SER A 239 -28.25 -29.75 -28.11
CA SER A 239 -27.36 -30.88 -28.33
C SER A 239 -26.00 -30.61 -29.00
N SER A 240 -25.06 -31.49 -28.63
CA SER A 240 -24.09 -32.22 -29.47
C SER A 240 -23.00 -31.43 -30.21
N SER A 241 -21.78 -31.51 -29.70
CA SER A 241 -20.74 -32.40 -30.24
C SER A 241 -19.45 -32.25 -29.43
N SER A 242 -19.00 -33.36 -28.85
CA SER A 242 -17.64 -33.53 -28.37
C SER A 242 -16.69 -33.47 -29.56
N ASP A 243 -16.05 -32.33 -29.76
CA ASP A 243 -14.83 -32.22 -30.56
C ASP A 243 -13.73 -31.64 -29.70
N GLY A 244 -12.64 -32.40 -29.63
CA GLY A 244 -11.44 -32.05 -28.89
C GLY A 244 -10.76 -30.81 -29.47
N ASN A 245 -10.05 -30.11 -28.59
CA ASN A 245 -8.93 -29.26 -28.94
C ASN A 245 -9.23 -28.12 -29.94
N SER A 246 -9.95 -27.09 -29.50
CA SER A 246 -9.84 -25.75 -30.10
C SER A 246 -9.06 -24.82 -29.16
N PRO A 247 -7.76 -24.57 -29.41
CA PRO A 247 -6.98 -23.58 -28.67
C PRO A 247 -7.31 -22.12 -29.08
N HIS A 248 -8.36 -21.90 -29.88
CA HIS A 248 -8.75 -20.58 -30.34
C HIS A 248 -10.05 -20.13 -29.67
N ALA A 249 -9.92 -19.55 -28.47
CA ALA A 249 -10.93 -18.61 -27.98
C ALA A 249 -11.15 -17.53 -29.05
N PRO A 250 -12.41 -17.11 -29.32
CA PRO A 250 -12.68 -16.16 -30.40
C PRO A 250 -11.84 -14.89 -30.20
N PRO A 251 -11.18 -14.36 -31.24
CA PRO A 251 -10.20 -13.27 -31.11
C PRO A 251 -10.79 -11.99 -30.49
N ASN A 252 -12.12 -11.83 -30.53
CA ASN A 252 -12.83 -10.69 -29.96
C ASN A 252 -13.08 -10.81 -28.46
N SER A 253 -13.26 -12.02 -27.90
CA SER A 253 -13.43 -12.17 -26.45
C SER A 253 -12.15 -11.82 -25.70
N ILE A 254 -10.99 -12.13 -26.30
CA ILE A 254 -9.67 -11.82 -25.73
C ILE A 254 -9.42 -10.31 -25.66
N LYS A 255 -9.81 -9.55 -26.71
CA LYS A 255 -9.67 -8.09 -26.71
C LYS A 255 -10.59 -7.43 -25.68
N LEU A 256 -11.84 -7.90 -25.58
CA LEU A 256 -12.80 -7.40 -24.59
C LEU A 256 -12.32 -7.73 -23.17
N ALA A 257 -11.88 -8.97 -22.93
CA ALA A 257 -11.44 -9.42 -21.61
C ALA A 257 -10.11 -8.78 -21.15
N ALA A 258 -9.26 -8.36 -22.10
CA ALA A 258 -8.06 -7.59 -21.82
C ALA A 258 -8.33 -6.09 -21.60
N GLN A 259 -9.32 -5.52 -22.29
CA GLN A 259 -9.80 -4.16 -22.03
C GLN A 259 -10.53 -4.06 -20.68
N THR A 260 -11.18 -5.13 -20.22
CA THR A 260 -11.84 -5.18 -18.91
C THR A 260 -10.89 -5.30 -17.71
N LEU A 261 -9.58 -5.45 -17.94
CA LEU A 261 -8.60 -5.71 -16.87
C LEU A 261 -7.60 -4.56 -16.64
N GLN A 262 -7.89 -3.36 -17.17
CA GLN A 262 -7.07 -2.19 -16.89
C GLN A 262 -7.36 -1.70 -15.46
N PRO A 263 -6.34 -1.50 -14.60
CA PRO A 263 -6.59 -0.96 -13.27
C PRO A 263 -6.97 0.52 -13.36
N ASP A 264 -7.93 0.93 -12.52
CA ASP A 264 -8.31 2.34 -12.35
C ASP A 264 -7.32 3.10 -11.49
N LEU A 265 -6.56 2.40 -10.66
CA LEU A 265 -5.48 2.97 -9.87
C LEU A 265 -4.29 2.03 -9.77
N LEU A 266 -3.09 2.55 -10.05
CA LEU A 266 -1.84 1.84 -9.80
C LEU A 266 -1.13 2.43 -8.57
N ILE A 267 -0.86 1.61 -7.56
CA ILE A 267 -0.10 1.98 -6.36
C ILE A 267 1.26 1.29 -6.42
N VAL A 268 2.34 2.07 -6.51
CA VAL A 268 3.73 1.58 -6.63
C VAL A 268 4.49 1.84 -5.35
N LEU A 269 5.06 0.79 -4.74
CA LEU A 269 5.81 0.93 -3.48
C LEU A 269 7.27 1.33 -3.69
N ASN A 270 7.83 0.95 -4.83
CA ASN A 270 9.24 1.10 -5.17
C ASN A 270 9.35 1.58 -6.64
N PRO A 271 9.22 2.90 -6.88
CA PRO A 271 9.14 3.47 -8.22
C PRO A 271 10.45 3.35 -9.02
N VAL A 272 11.62 3.41 -8.38
CA VAL A 272 12.94 3.32 -9.03
C VAL A 272 13.07 2.02 -9.84
N GLU A 273 12.66 0.91 -9.25
CA GLU A 273 12.76 -0.43 -9.85
C GLU A 273 11.67 -0.65 -10.92
N ASN A 274 10.56 0.08 -10.83
CA ASN A 274 9.33 -0.16 -11.60
C ASN A 274 8.91 1.01 -12.49
N LEU A 275 9.88 1.72 -13.07
CA LEU A 275 9.61 2.83 -14.00
C LEU A 275 8.81 2.41 -15.24
N HIS A 276 8.96 1.16 -15.71
CA HIS A 276 8.19 0.65 -16.84
C HIS A 276 6.68 0.65 -16.54
N ALA A 277 6.29 0.21 -15.34
CA ALA A 277 4.88 0.20 -14.92
C ALA A 277 4.29 1.61 -14.89
N ILE A 278 5.04 2.59 -14.35
CA ILE A 278 4.62 4.00 -14.30
C ILE A 278 4.48 4.59 -15.70
N ARG A 279 5.43 4.29 -16.61
CA ARG A 279 5.39 4.75 -18.01
C ARG A 279 4.20 4.17 -18.76
N GLU A 280 3.96 2.87 -18.62
CA GLU A 280 2.79 2.21 -19.22
C GLU A 280 1.48 2.78 -18.67
N ALA A 281 1.38 2.97 -17.35
CA ALA A 281 0.21 3.59 -16.73
C ALA A 281 -0.03 5.01 -17.27
N THR A 282 1.03 5.80 -17.45
CA THR A 282 0.95 7.14 -18.04
C THR A 282 0.48 7.10 -19.49
N GLN A 283 0.98 6.16 -20.30
CA GLN A 283 0.54 5.97 -21.69
C GLN A 283 -0.93 5.56 -21.79
N CYS A 284 -1.42 4.77 -20.83
CA CYS A 284 -2.80 4.30 -20.76
C CYS A 284 -3.74 5.22 -19.96
N ASN A 285 -3.27 6.41 -19.53
CA ASN A 285 -4.03 7.39 -18.74
C ASN A 285 -4.56 6.85 -17.39
N ILE A 286 -3.80 5.96 -16.75
CA ILE A 286 -4.13 5.41 -15.43
C ILE A 286 -3.49 6.32 -14.37
N PRO A 287 -4.24 6.82 -13.38
CA PRO A 287 -3.66 7.58 -12.29
C PRO A 287 -2.76 6.68 -11.45
N THR A 288 -1.60 7.20 -11.09
CA THR A 288 -0.58 6.48 -10.32
C THR A 288 -0.40 7.12 -8.95
N MET A 289 -0.23 6.29 -7.92
CA MET A 289 0.28 6.69 -6.60
C MET A 289 1.58 5.98 -6.33
N ALA A 290 2.53 6.64 -5.70
CA ALA A 290 3.78 6.00 -5.35
C ALA A 290 4.41 6.57 -4.09
N ILE A 291 5.15 5.72 -3.39
CA ILE A 291 6.06 6.14 -2.33
C ILE A 291 7.28 6.75 -3.03
N ILE A 292 7.51 8.05 -2.84
CA ILE A 292 8.58 8.80 -3.47
C ILE A 292 9.64 9.10 -2.42
N ASP A 293 10.82 8.48 -2.57
CA ASP A 293 12.01 8.88 -1.81
C ASP A 293 12.73 10.04 -2.54
N THR A 294 13.65 10.66 -1.85
CA THR A 294 14.53 11.79 -2.18
C THR A 294 15.34 11.63 -3.46
N ASP A 295 15.51 10.43 -3.99
CA ASP A 295 16.20 10.13 -5.26
C ASP A 295 15.27 10.09 -6.48
N VAL A 296 13.96 10.09 -6.28
CA VAL A 296 12.95 10.02 -7.34
C VAL A 296 12.31 11.38 -7.60
N ASP A 297 12.06 11.69 -8.88
CA ASP A 297 11.30 12.87 -9.27
C ASP A 297 9.80 12.69 -8.95
N PRO A 298 9.20 13.50 -8.04
CA PRO A 298 7.79 13.40 -7.68
C PRO A 298 6.83 13.68 -8.85
N ARG A 299 7.30 14.27 -9.97
CA ARG A 299 6.48 14.58 -11.15
C ARG A 299 6.15 13.35 -12.00
N THR A 300 6.82 12.22 -11.75
CA THR A 300 6.62 10.97 -12.49
C THR A 300 5.26 10.31 -12.21
N VAL A 301 4.60 10.70 -11.13
CA VAL A 301 3.42 10.03 -10.57
C VAL A 301 2.33 11.06 -10.28
N THR A 302 1.06 10.68 -10.40
CA THR A 302 -0.08 11.60 -10.19
C THR A 302 -0.23 12.03 -8.74
N TYR A 303 -0.12 11.07 -7.80
CA TYR A 303 -0.20 11.31 -6.36
C TYR A 303 1.08 10.82 -5.67
N PRO A 304 2.12 11.67 -5.58
CA PRO A 304 3.35 11.32 -4.87
C PRO A 304 3.12 11.31 -3.36
N ILE A 305 3.62 10.28 -2.67
CA ILE A 305 3.65 10.19 -1.20
C ILE A 305 5.13 10.25 -0.77
N PRO A 306 5.63 11.42 -0.36
CA PRO A 306 7.03 11.56 0.02
C PRO A 306 7.31 10.75 1.29
N ALA A 307 8.09 9.68 1.19
CA ALA A 307 8.47 8.84 2.32
C ALA A 307 9.60 7.86 1.92
N ASN A 308 10.25 7.30 2.92
CA ASN A 308 11.22 6.22 2.78
C ASN A 308 10.59 4.96 2.17
N ASP A 309 11.09 4.49 1.02
CA ASP A 309 10.66 3.25 0.37
C ASP A 309 11.53 2.02 0.72
N ASP A 310 12.73 2.22 1.27
CA ASP A 310 13.63 1.17 1.72
C ASP A 310 13.19 0.56 3.07
N SER A 311 12.61 1.38 3.95
CA SER A 311 12.12 0.89 5.24
C SER A 311 10.83 0.09 5.08
N LEU A 312 10.93 -1.23 5.27
CA LEU A 312 9.77 -2.13 5.28
C LEU A 312 8.66 -1.67 6.24
N ARG A 313 9.03 -1.07 7.39
CA ARG A 313 8.07 -0.57 8.36
C ARG A 313 7.31 0.65 7.85
N ALA A 314 7.97 1.56 7.14
CA ALA A 314 7.33 2.72 6.53
C ALA A 314 6.36 2.28 5.42
N VAL A 315 6.83 1.40 4.53
CA VAL A 315 6.04 0.84 3.44
C VAL A 315 4.81 0.08 3.97
N GLU A 316 4.97 -0.78 4.97
CA GLU A 316 3.87 -1.51 5.61
C GLU A 316 2.82 -0.57 6.22
N LEU A 317 3.27 0.52 6.85
CA LEU A 317 2.36 1.51 7.43
C LEU A 317 1.58 2.24 6.34
N ILE A 318 2.24 2.72 5.29
CA ILE A 318 1.61 3.44 4.18
C ILE A 318 0.60 2.54 3.45
N VAL A 319 1.02 1.34 3.07
CA VAL A 319 0.16 0.34 2.41
C VAL A 319 -1.01 -0.07 3.29
N GLY A 320 -0.75 -0.24 4.60
CA GLY A 320 -1.77 -0.50 5.59
C GLY A 320 -2.85 0.59 5.59
N VAL A 321 -2.46 1.86 5.69
CA VAL A 321 -3.38 3.00 5.70
C VAL A 321 -4.18 3.10 4.40
N LEU A 322 -3.55 2.91 3.24
CA LEU A 322 -4.23 2.94 1.94
C LEU A 322 -5.23 1.78 1.80
N SER A 323 -4.84 0.56 2.17
CA SER A 323 -5.74 -0.61 2.12
C SER A 323 -6.92 -0.48 3.09
N LYS A 324 -6.71 0.12 4.27
CA LYS A 324 -7.79 0.42 5.22
C LYS A 324 -8.76 1.44 4.66
N ALA A 325 -8.28 2.45 3.94
CA ALA A 325 -9.12 3.44 3.28
C ALA A 325 -9.96 2.84 2.15
N GLY A 326 -9.38 1.91 1.37
CA GLY A 326 -10.12 1.18 0.33
C GLY A 326 -11.18 0.24 0.93
N GLU A 327 -10.85 -0.48 2.01
CA GLU A 327 -11.83 -1.29 2.76
C GLU A 327 -13.02 -0.45 3.26
N GLN A 328 -12.75 0.78 3.74
CA GLN A 328 -13.80 1.72 4.11
C GLN A 328 -14.66 2.13 2.92
N GLY A 329 -14.05 2.40 1.76
CA GLY A 329 -14.77 2.75 0.53
C GLY A 329 -15.69 1.63 0.04
N LEU A 330 -15.23 0.37 0.10
CA LEU A 330 -16.06 -0.80 -0.24
C LEU A 330 -17.23 -0.96 0.72
N LYS A 331 -17.02 -0.77 2.02
CA LYS A 331 -18.09 -0.81 3.03
C LYS A 331 -19.12 0.30 2.82
N ASP A 332 -18.66 1.51 2.48
CA ASP A 332 -19.54 2.63 2.18
C ASP A 332 -20.40 2.36 0.94
N ARG A 333 -19.80 1.77 -0.10
CA ARG A 333 -20.53 1.32 -1.30
C ARG A 333 -21.60 0.28 -0.97
N GLN A 334 -21.25 -0.77 -0.22
CA GLN A 334 -22.20 -1.81 0.19
C GLN A 334 -23.40 -1.20 0.93
N ARG A 335 -23.14 -0.27 1.86
CA ARG A 335 -24.21 0.45 2.57
C ARG A 335 -25.11 1.23 1.62
N LYS A 336 -24.53 1.94 0.65
CA LYS A 336 -25.31 2.69 -0.36
C LYS A 336 -26.17 1.79 -1.23
N LEU A 337 -25.65 0.64 -1.64
CA LEU A 337 -26.42 -0.36 -2.41
C LEU A 337 -27.55 -0.96 -1.57
N ASP A 338 -27.28 -1.34 -0.32
CA ASP A 338 -28.30 -1.85 0.60
C ASP A 338 -29.41 -0.83 0.87
N GLU A 339 -29.06 0.46 1.00
CA GLU A 339 -30.01 1.56 1.16
C GLU A 339 -30.87 1.74 -0.09
N GLN A 340 -30.27 1.72 -1.28
CA GLN A 340 -30.99 1.78 -2.55
C GLN A 340 -31.94 0.59 -2.71
N ASP A 341 -31.50 -0.62 -2.41
CA ASP A 341 -32.33 -1.82 -2.44
C ASP A 341 -33.49 -1.76 -1.44
N LYS A 342 -33.26 -1.23 -0.23
CA LYS A 342 -34.33 -0.99 0.75
C LYS A 342 -35.34 0.02 0.23
N LEU A 343 -34.90 1.09 -0.42
CA LEU A 343 -35.79 2.09 -1.02
C LEU A 343 -36.61 1.49 -2.17
N LEU A 344 -35.98 0.73 -3.06
CA LEU A 344 -36.66 0.01 -4.16
C LEU A 344 -37.68 -1.01 -3.63
N ARG A 345 -37.31 -1.80 -2.60
CA ARG A 345 -38.22 -2.75 -1.95
C ARG A 345 -39.39 -2.06 -1.24
N LYS A 346 -39.16 -0.91 -0.61
CA LYS A 346 -40.24 -0.09 -0.02
C LYS A 346 -41.18 0.44 -1.09
N ALA A 347 -40.65 0.96 -2.19
CA ALA A 347 -41.45 1.42 -3.34
C ALA A 347 -42.27 0.27 -3.95
N ALA A 348 -41.70 -0.93 -4.04
CA ALA A 348 -42.37 -2.11 -4.56
C ALA A 348 -43.41 -2.72 -3.59
N ARG A 349 -43.20 -2.62 -2.27
CA ARG A 349 -44.09 -3.22 -1.24
C ARG A 349 -45.30 -2.37 -0.86
N GLY A 350 -45.43 -1.13 -1.35
CA GLY A 350 -46.76 -0.53 -1.46
C GLY A 350 -46.88 0.98 -1.38
N ARG A 351 -48.03 1.42 -1.91
CA ARG A 351 -48.77 2.66 -1.59
C ARG A 351 -48.27 3.91 -2.31
N ALA A 352 -49.13 4.43 -3.20
CA ALA A 352 -49.09 5.81 -3.64
C ALA A 352 -48.87 6.71 -2.43
N VAL A 353 -47.70 7.35 -2.37
CA VAL A 353 -47.51 8.54 -1.56
C VAL A 353 -48.54 9.54 -2.11
N PRO A 354 -49.47 10.11 -1.32
CA PRO A 354 -50.22 11.25 -1.81
C PRO A 354 -49.17 12.32 -2.08
N LEU A 355 -48.98 12.61 -3.37
CA LEU A 355 -48.27 13.79 -3.82
C LEU A 355 -48.91 14.95 -3.05
N ALA A 356 -48.18 15.55 -2.12
CA ALA A 356 -48.64 16.70 -1.39
C ALA A 356 -48.93 17.80 -2.42
N ALA A 357 -50.21 17.92 -2.76
CA ALA A 357 -50.76 19.04 -3.48
C ALA A 357 -50.59 20.26 -2.60
N ASN A 358 -49.49 20.99 -2.80
CA ASN A 358 -49.35 22.40 -2.45
C ASN A 358 -48.21 22.99 -3.27
N SER A 359 -48.50 23.26 -4.54
CA SER A 359 -47.93 24.38 -5.29
C SER A 359 -48.72 24.60 -6.57
N SER A 360 -50.01 24.89 -6.42
CA SER A 360 -50.77 25.63 -7.43
C SER A 360 -51.18 26.97 -6.86
N SER A 361 -50.28 27.94 -6.93
CA SER A 361 -50.69 29.32 -7.12
C SER A 361 -49.70 30.04 -8.04
N SER A 362 -50.27 30.75 -9.01
CA SER A 362 -49.61 31.61 -9.99
C SER A 362 -49.12 30.97 -11.30
N ALA A 363 -50.08 30.47 -12.10
CA ALA A 363 -50.04 30.68 -13.54
C ALA A 363 -51.46 30.68 -14.15
N ARG A 364 -52.10 31.87 -14.26
CA ARG A 364 -52.68 32.44 -15.50
C ARG A 364 -53.67 33.57 -15.23
N ALA A 365 -53.36 34.74 -15.81
CA ALA A 365 -54.23 35.78 -16.38
C ALA A 365 -53.54 37.14 -16.14
N ALA A 366 -53.43 38.10 -17.05
CA ALA A 366 -53.75 38.25 -18.46
C ALA A 366 -53.16 39.63 -18.85
N ALA A 367 -53.02 39.87 -20.16
CA ALA A 367 -52.95 41.19 -20.80
C ALA A 367 -51.69 42.07 -20.55
N GLY A 368 -50.94 42.29 -21.64
CA GLY A 368 -50.17 43.53 -21.80
C GLY A 368 -51.09 44.73 -22.05
N PRO A 369 -50.55 45.96 -21.99
CA PRO A 369 -50.12 46.56 -23.26
C PRO A 369 -48.80 47.35 -23.23
N ARG A 370 -48.13 47.25 -24.40
CA ARG A 370 -47.29 48.19 -25.15
C ARG A 370 -47.19 49.67 -24.72
N ASN A 371 -45.96 50.19 -24.59
CA ASN A 371 -45.22 51.11 -25.51
C ASN A 371 -44.13 51.90 -24.75
N GLU A 372 -42.85 51.72 -25.11
CA GLU A 372 -41.97 52.69 -25.83
C GLU A 372 -41.63 53.99 -25.06
N PHE A 373 -40.35 54.16 -24.64
CA PHE A 373 -39.39 55.14 -25.18
C PHE A 373 -38.10 55.30 -24.32
N THR A 374 -36.98 55.55 -25.03
CA THR A 374 -35.72 56.27 -24.68
C THR A 374 -34.70 55.74 -23.66
N GLU A 375 -33.53 55.33 -24.20
CA GLU A 375 -32.18 55.94 -24.10
C GLU A 375 -31.55 56.44 -22.77
N ALA A 376 -30.20 56.34 -22.76
CA ALA A 376 -29.15 56.96 -21.93
C ALA A 376 -28.76 56.22 -20.63
N ARG A 377 -27.55 55.63 -20.53
CA ARG A 377 -26.19 56.20 -20.33
C ARG A 377 -25.92 56.78 -18.93
N ASP A 378 -24.89 56.20 -18.34
CA ASP A 378 -23.86 56.77 -17.46
C ASP A 378 -24.10 56.93 -15.94
N ALA A 379 -23.11 56.37 -15.23
CA ALA A 379 -22.48 56.79 -13.97
C ALA A 379 -23.30 56.88 -12.67
N GLU A 380 -22.85 56.14 -11.66
CA GLU A 380 -22.38 56.78 -10.42
C GLU A 380 -21.46 55.85 -9.60
N THR A 381 -20.19 56.25 -9.61
CA THR A 381 -19.17 55.97 -8.61
C THR A 381 -19.59 56.60 -7.27
N GLN A 382 -19.42 55.90 -6.14
CA GLN A 382 -19.41 56.55 -4.84
C GLN A 382 -18.09 56.25 -4.11
N ASP A 383 -17.38 57.35 -3.91
CA ASP A 383 -16.10 57.50 -3.23
C ASP A 383 -16.18 57.15 -1.74
N PHE A 384 -15.14 56.48 -1.24
CA PHE A 384 -14.75 56.48 0.16
C PHE A 384 -13.51 57.37 0.27
N THR A 385 -13.66 58.59 0.78
CA THR A 385 -12.55 59.49 1.12
C THR A 385 -12.37 59.60 2.64
N GLU A 386 -11.15 59.25 3.04
CA GLU A 386 -10.28 59.77 4.11
C GLU A 386 -10.84 60.44 5.38
N SER A 387 -10.26 60.03 6.51
CA SER A 387 -9.86 60.97 7.57
C SER A 387 -8.60 60.47 8.28
N THR A 388 -7.46 61.07 7.96
CA THR A 388 -6.16 60.95 8.65
C THR A 388 -5.84 62.29 9.31
N ALA A 389 -5.31 62.28 10.54
CA ALA A 389 -4.75 63.46 11.22
C ALA A 389 -3.53 63.02 12.09
N PRO A 390 -2.63 63.92 12.54
CA PRO A 390 -1.43 64.26 11.78
C PRO A 390 -0.11 64.02 12.55
N VAL A 391 0.99 64.07 11.80
CA VAL A 391 2.39 63.97 12.24
C VAL A 391 2.92 65.33 12.67
N GLU A 392 3.52 65.38 13.87
CA GLU A 392 4.25 66.54 14.38
C GLU A 392 5.76 66.34 14.19
N SER A 393 6.41 67.38 13.65
CA SER A 393 7.84 67.40 13.32
C SER A 393 8.64 68.14 14.39
N ARG A 394 9.84 67.64 14.73
CA ARG A 394 10.94 68.47 15.27
C ARG A 394 12.31 67.77 15.17
N ARG A 395 13.06 68.25 14.17
CA ARG A 395 14.51 68.50 14.06
C ARG A 395 15.47 67.86 15.09
N ASN A 396 16.50 67.20 14.54
CA ASN A 396 17.82 66.99 15.15
C ASN A 396 18.62 68.32 15.24
N PRO A 397 19.57 68.43 16.19
CA PRO A 397 20.96 68.55 15.77
C PRO A 397 22.03 67.86 16.66
N LYS A 398 22.99 67.24 15.97
CA LYS A 398 24.46 67.15 16.19
C LYS A 398 25.09 66.80 17.56
N GLN A 399 25.98 65.80 17.47
CA GLN A 399 27.36 65.74 17.99
C GLN A 399 27.63 66.15 19.46
N ARG A 400 27.91 65.15 20.30
CA ARG A 400 29.28 64.91 20.81
C ARG A 400 29.42 63.49 21.33
#